data_AF-A0A5S3XDS7-F1
#
_entry.id   AF-A0A5S3XDS7-F1
#
_cell.length_a   1.000
_cell.length_b   1.000
_cell.length_c   1.000
_cell.angle_alpha   90.00
_cell.angle_beta   90.00
_cell.angle_gamma   90.00
#
_symmetry.space_group_name_H-M   'P 1'
#
loop_
_entity.id
_entity.type
_entity.pdbx_description
1 polymer ?
#
loop_
_entity_poly.entity_id
_entity_poly.type
_entity_poly.pdbx_seq_one_letter_code
_entity_poly.pdbx_strand_id
1 'polypeptide(L)'
;MGTTELQEEIKRLLGKLKWSQKKLGRELYHAKYDDDDFVEISRYEEKVKKDLIRKSTKTEVLESYMDIIVKHEEFQKLDIMVPTYQKTGVLSERMESGMNNISRLVGELISK
;
A
#
# COMPACT_ATOMS: atom_id res chain seq x y z
N MET A 1 -3.70 -9.39 6.70
CA MET A 1 -4.78 -8.42 6.43
C MET A 1 -5.61 -8.93 5.26
N GLY A 2 -6.92 -8.70 5.26
CA GLY A 2 -7.79 -9.00 4.11
C GLY A 2 -7.65 -7.96 3.00
N THR A 3 -8.13 -8.27 1.79
CA THR A 3 -8.09 -7.37 0.62
C THR A 3 -8.65 -5.98 0.93
N THR A 4 -9.81 -5.90 1.59
CA THR A 4 -10.46 -4.62 1.92
C THR A 4 -9.62 -3.79 2.90
N GLU A 5 -9.03 -4.42 3.91
CA GLU A 5 -8.20 -3.73 4.90
C GLU A 5 -6.97 -3.09 4.25
N LEU A 6 -6.28 -3.83 3.36
CA LEU A 6 -5.15 -3.30 2.60
C LEU A 6 -5.56 -2.17 1.65
N GLN A 7 -6.71 -2.29 0.98
CA GLN A 7 -7.21 -1.22 0.10
C GLN A 7 -7.46 0.08 0.86
N GLU A 8 -8.02 -0.01 2.06
CA GLU A 8 -8.21 1.15 2.93
C GLU A 8 -6.89 1.72 3.44
N GLU A 9 -5.96 0.86 3.85
CA GLU A 9 -4.62 1.25 4.30
C GLU A 9 -3.89 2.03 3.20
N ILE A 10 -3.87 1.50 1.97
CA ILE A 10 -3.25 2.17 0.82
C ILE A 10 -3.93 3.52 0.59
N LYS A 11 -5.26 3.60 0.61
CA LYS A 11 -5.98 4.88 0.44
C LYS A 11 -5.64 5.89 1.54
N ARG A 12 -5.50 5.44 2.80
CA ARG A 12 -5.07 6.28 3.92
C ARG A 12 -3.67 6.85 3.67
N LEU A 13 -2.71 6.02 3.26
CA LEU A 13 -1.35 6.47 2.96
C LEU A 13 -1.31 7.45 1.78
N LEU A 14 -2.06 7.18 0.71
CA LEU A 14 -2.19 8.12 -0.41
C LEU A 14 -2.75 9.46 0.04
N GLY A 15 -3.72 9.46 0.96
CA GLY A 15 -4.24 10.68 1.59
C GLY A 15 -3.15 11.47 2.33
N LYS A 16 -2.31 10.79 3.12
CA LYS A 16 -1.18 11.43 3.83
C LYS A 16 -0.12 11.97 2.86
N LEU A 17 0.15 11.25 1.77
CA LEU A 17 1.02 11.66 0.68
C LEU A 17 0.44 12.78 -0.21
N LYS A 18 -0.86 13.10 -0.09
CA LYS A 18 -1.62 13.93 -1.04
C LYS A 18 -1.55 13.40 -2.48
N TRP A 19 -1.44 12.09 -2.63
CA TRP A 19 -1.40 11.43 -3.93
C TRP A 19 -2.79 10.98 -4.37
N SER A 20 -3.06 11.10 -5.66
CA SER A 20 -4.21 10.45 -6.27
C SER A 20 -3.90 8.97 -6.56
N GLN A 21 -4.95 8.15 -6.70
CA GLN A 21 -4.78 6.75 -7.13
C GLN A 21 -4.10 6.65 -8.51
N LYS A 22 -4.26 7.68 -9.36
CA LYS A 22 -3.56 7.78 -10.65
C LYS A 22 -2.08 8.06 -10.46
N LYS A 23 -1.71 9.00 -9.59
CA LYS A 23 -0.30 9.26 -9.27
C LYS A 23 0.37 7.98 -8.76
N LEU A 24 -0.28 7.23 -7.87
CA LEU A 24 0.24 5.92 -7.44
C LEU A 24 0.49 4.98 -8.62
N GLY A 25 -0.45 4.86 -9.56
CA GLY A 25 -0.28 3.99 -10.72
C GLY A 25 0.89 4.38 -11.62
N ARG A 26 1.18 5.68 -11.74
CA ARG A 26 2.35 6.19 -12.44
C ARG A 26 3.65 5.85 -11.73
N GLU A 27 3.73 6.11 -10.42
CA GLU A 27 4.94 5.77 -9.65
C GLU A 27 5.20 4.26 -9.62
N LEU A 28 4.15 3.44 -9.53
CA LEU A 28 4.26 1.99 -9.63
C LEU A 28 4.76 1.53 -11.01
N TYR A 29 4.40 2.26 -12.07
CA TYR A 29 4.89 1.99 -13.40
C TYR A 29 6.38 2.30 -13.50
N HIS A 30 6.80 3.52 -13.15
CA HIS A 30 8.21 3.93 -13.18
C HIS A 30 9.10 3.07 -12.26
N ALA A 31 8.59 2.63 -11.11
CA ALA A 31 9.33 1.73 -10.22
C ALA A 31 9.57 0.33 -10.82
N LYS A 32 8.78 -0.06 -11.83
CA LYS A 32 8.81 -1.38 -12.45
C LYS A 32 9.37 -1.38 -13.87
N TYR A 33 9.19 -0.28 -14.59
CA TYR A 33 9.61 -0.06 -15.97
C TYR A 33 10.37 1.26 -16.01
N ASP A 34 11.61 1.23 -16.50
CA ASP A 34 12.45 2.42 -16.68
C ASP A 34 12.20 3.03 -18.06
N ASP A 35 10.93 3.27 -18.37
CA ASP A 35 10.50 3.88 -19.64
C ASP A 35 9.31 4.84 -19.43
N ASP A 36 9.09 5.71 -20.42
CA ASP A 36 8.06 6.73 -20.44
C ASP A 36 6.98 6.44 -21.50
N ASP A 37 6.48 5.19 -21.59
CA ASP A 37 5.34 4.89 -22.46
C ASP A 37 4.03 5.43 -21.85
N PHE A 38 3.58 6.60 -22.33
CA PHE A 38 2.36 7.27 -21.88
C PHE A 38 1.09 6.40 -21.97
N VAL A 39 1.01 5.47 -22.92
CA VAL A 39 -0.14 4.58 -23.09
C VAL A 39 -0.13 3.53 -21.99
N GLU A 40 1.03 2.91 -21.75
CA GLU A 40 1.20 1.91 -20.70
C GLU A 40 1.08 2.52 -19.29
N ILE A 41 1.62 3.72 -19.08
CA ILE A 41 1.41 4.50 -17.85
C ILE A 41 -0.10 4.69 -17.62
N SER A 42 -0.85 5.18 -18.61
CA SER A 42 -2.29 5.39 -18.48
C SER A 42 -3.05 4.09 -18.19
N ARG A 43 -2.62 2.96 -18.78
CA ARG A 43 -3.18 1.63 -18.50
C ARG A 43 -2.92 1.23 -17.05
N TYR A 44 -1.72 1.47 -16.54
CA TYR A 44 -1.37 1.22 -15.14
C TYR A 44 -2.15 2.11 -14.16
N GLU A 45 -2.33 3.39 -14.47
CA GLU A 45 -3.15 4.31 -13.66
C GLU A 45 -4.59 3.77 -13.47
N GLU A 46 -5.25 3.36 -14.57
CA GLU A 46 -6.61 2.82 -14.50
C GLU A 46 -6.66 1.40 -13.90
N LYS A 47 -5.60 0.60 -14.07
CA LYS A 47 -5.48 -0.71 -13.43
C LYS A 47 -5.42 -0.55 -11.91
N VAL A 48 -4.53 0.29 -11.40
CA VAL A 48 -4.35 0.52 -9.95
C VAL A 48 -5.61 1.08 -9.31
N LYS A 49 -6.28 2.01 -9.99
CA LYS A 49 -7.60 2.52 -9.56
C LYS A 49 -8.63 1.39 -9.42
N LYS A 50 -8.70 0.47 -10.38
CA LYS A 50 -9.61 -0.70 -10.30
C LYS A 50 -9.19 -1.66 -9.20
N ASP A 51 -7.90 -1.90 -9.04
CA ASP A 51 -7.36 -2.80 -8.02
C ASP A 51 -7.69 -2.33 -6.61
N LEU A 52 -7.75 -1.01 -6.37
CA LEU A 52 -8.12 -0.39 -5.09
C LEU A 52 -9.64 -0.33 -4.82
N ILE A 53 -10.46 -0.70 -5.80
CA ILE A 53 -11.94 -0.70 -5.68
C ILE A 53 -12.49 -2.13 -5.64
N ARG A 54 -11.92 -3.04 -6.43
CA ARG A 54 -12.45 -4.40 -6.62
C ARG A 54 -12.10 -5.28 -5.42
N LYS A 55 -13.12 -5.91 -4.83
CA LYS A 55 -12.92 -6.88 -3.73
C LYS A 55 -12.21 -8.17 -4.17
N SER A 56 -12.22 -8.46 -5.48
CA SER A 56 -11.55 -9.63 -6.07
C SER A 56 -10.06 -9.43 -6.32
N THR A 57 -9.51 -8.24 -6.02
CA THR A 57 -8.07 -8.01 -6.12
C THR A 57 -7.33 -8.91 -5.15
N LYS A 58 -6.28 -9.58 -5.64
CA LYS A 58 -5.43 -10.43 -4.81
C LYS A 58 -4.69 -9.58 -3.79
N THR A 59 -4.65 -10.06 -2.55
CA THR A 59 -3.91 -9.46 -1.42
C THR A 59 -2.45 -9.22 -1.77
N GLU A 60 -1.79 -10.18 -2.41
CA GLU A 60 -0.38 -10.12 -2.85
C GLU A 60 -0.07 -8.89 -3.73
N VAL A 61 -1.02 -8.49 -4.59
CA VAL A 61 -0.86 -7.32 -5.46
C VAL A 61 -0.90 -6.04 -4.62
N LEU A 62 -1.82 -5.96 -3.66
CA LEU A 62 -1.94 -4.81 -2.78
C LEU A 62 -0.74 -4.68 -1.83
N GLU A 63 -0.21 -5.81 -1.34
CA GLU A 63 1.03 -5.86 -0.58
C GLU A 63 2.21 -5.32 -1.40
N SER A 64 2.32 -5.71 -2.68
CA SER A 64 3.36 -5.18 -3.57
C SER A 64 3.25 -3.65 -3.76
N TYR A 65 2.03 -3.11 -3.81
CA TYR A 65 1.82 -1.66 -3.91
C TYR A 65 2.26 -0.96 -2.62
N MET A 66 1.98 -1.55 -1.46
CA MET A 66 2.42 -1.05 -0.16
C MET A 66 3.94 -0.96 -0.07
N ASP A 67 4.65 -2.03 -0.49
CA ASP A 67 6.11 -2.06 -0.47
C ASP A 67 6.73 -0.95 -1.31
N ILE A 68 6.15 -0.64 -2.47
CA ILE A 68 6.64 0.43 -3.34
C ILE A 68 6.35 1.80 -2.74
N ILE A 69 5.15 2.01 -2.16
CA ILE A 69 4.79 3.26 -1.48
C ILE A 69 5.77 3.55 -0.34
N VAL A 70 6.05 2.56 0.52
CA VAL A 70 6.91 2.74 1.69
C VAL A 70 8.36 3.02 1.30
N LYS A 71 8.83 2.46 0.18
CA LYS A 71 10.19 2.70 -0.34
C LYS A 71 10.32 4.04 -1.09
N HIS A 72 9.22 4.69 -1.42
CA HIS A 72 9.26 5.92 -2.21
C HIS A 72 9.85 7.10 -1.40
N GLU A 73 10.68 7.92 -2.03
CA GLU A 73 11.37 9.03 -1.34
C GLU A 73 10.40 10.05 -0.72
N GLU A 74 9.32 10.42 -1.42
CA GLU A 74 8.29 11.32 -0.86
C GLU A 74 7.66 10.76 0.42
N PHE A 75 7.57 9.43 0.52
CA PHE A 75 7.03 8.76 1.70
C PHE A 75 8.04 8.72 2.84
N GLN A 76 9.32 8.46 2.55
CA GLN A 76 10.37 8.51 3.57
C GLN A 76 10.54 9.92 4.16
N LYS A 77 10.31 10.96 3.34
CA LYS A 77 10.38 12.37 3.76
C LYS A 77 9.20 12.81 4.64
N LEU A 78 8.13 12.02 4.73
CA LEU A 78 6.92 12.41 5.46
C LEU A 78 7.05 12.34 6.98
N ASP A 79 8.16 11.83 7.53
CA ASP A 79 8.34 11.57 8.97
C ASP A 79 7.17 10.76 9.59
N ILE A 80 6.49 9.96 8.75
CA ILE A 80 5.39 9.09 9.18
C ILE A 80 5.97 7.70 9.39
N MET A 81 5.98 7.24 10.64
CA MET A 81 6.16 5.82 10.94
C MET A 81 4.89 5.05 10.53
N VAL A 82 5.02 4.14 9.58
CA VAL A 82 3.93 3.22 9.21
C VAL A 82 4.19 1.85 9.83
N PRO A 83 3.44 1.48 10.89
CA PRO A 83 3.56 0.16 11.48
C PRO A 83 2.97 -0.87 10.52
N THR A 84 3.83 -1.58 9.79
CA THR A 84 3.47 -2.70 8.92
C THR A 84 3.78 -4.02 9.62
N TYR A 85 2.75 -4.85 9.82
CA TYR A 85 2.96 -6.24 10.20
C TYR A 85 3.32 -7.06 8.96
N GLN A 86 4.56 -7.58 8.90
CA GLN A 86 4.97 -8.52 7.87
C GLN A 86 4.74 -9.97 8.32
N LYS A 87 3.91 -10.69 7.57
CA LYS A 87 3.64 -12.11 7.79
C LYS A 87 4.84 -12.94 7.32
N THR A 88 5.63 -13.43 8.28
CA THR A 88 6.81 -14.28 8.02
C THR A 88 6.48 -15.78 7.95
N GLY A 89 5.23 -16.19 8.22
CA GLY A 89 4.78 -17.59 8.14
C GLY A 89 5.32 -18.52 9.23
N VAL A 90 6.17 -18.01 10.13
CA VAL A 90 6.74 -18.76 11.28
C VAL A 90 5.84 -18.67 12.52
N LEU A 91 4.90 -17.71 12.53
CA LEU A 91 4.05 -17.41 13.68
C LEU A 91 2.70 -18.12 13.54
N SER A 92 2.18 -18.62 14.66
CA SER A 92 0.84 -19.23 14.68
C SER A 92 -0.24 -18.19 14.37
N GLU A 93 -1.38 -18.61 13.81
CA GLU A 93 -2.49 -17.70 13.45
C GLU A 93 -2.90 -16.76 14.61
N ARG A 94 -2.85 -17.27 15.85
CA ARG A 94 -3.13 -16.49 17.05
C ARG A 94 -2.11 -15.36 17.28
N MET A 95 -0.83 -15.63 17.03
CA MET A 95 0.23 -14.62 17.11
C MET A 95 0.14 -13.62 15.96
N GLU A 96 -0.20 -14.06 14.75
CA GLU A 96 -0.39 -13.14 13.61
C GLU A 96 -1.54 -12.16 13.88
N SER A 97 -2.66 -12.68 14.39
CA SER A 97 -3.80 -11.84 14.77
C SER A 97 -3.43 -10.86 15.89
N GLY A 98 -2.67 -11.31 16.89
CA GLY A 98 -2.15 -10.46 17.96
C GLY A 98 -1.24 -9.35 17.46
N MET A 99 -0.25 -9.67 16.62
CA MET A 99 0.70 -8.71 16.07
C MET A 99 0.01 -7.68 15.15
N ASN A 100 -0.96 -8.11 14.36
CA ASN A 100 -1.77 -7.20 13.53
C ASN A 100 -2.58 -6.23 14.40
N ASN A 101 -3.20 -6.72 15.49
CA ASN A 101 -3.91 -5.86 16.45
C ASN A 101 -2.98 -4.82 17.11
N ILE A 102 -1.76 -5.23 17.47
CA ILE A 102 -0.76 -4.31 18.03
C ILE A 102 -0.35 -3.26 16.99
N SER A 103 -0.07 -3.68 15.75
CA SER A 103 0.26 -2.77 14.64
C SER A 103 -0.82 -1.71 14.42
N ARG A 104 -2.09 -2.13 14.45
CA ARG A 104 -3.24 -1.23 14.32
C ARG A 104 -3.34 -0.24 15.48
N LEU A 105 -3.18 -0.72 16.72
CA LEU A 105 -3.25 0.10 17.92
C LEU A 105 -2.12 1.16 17.95
N VAL A 106 -0.92 0.78 17.54
CA VAL A 106 0.21 1.71 17.39
C VAL A 106 -0.08 2.74 16.31
N GLY A 107 -0.65 2.34 15.17
CA GLY A 107 -1.04 3.27 14.09
C GLY A 107 -2.10 4.28 14.53
N GLU A 108 -3.05 3.87 15.37
CA GLU A 108 -4.07 4.76 15.97
C GLU A 108 -3.44 5.77 16.96
N LEU A 109 -2.45 5.34 17.74
CA LEU A 109 -1.74 6.22 18.70
C LEU A 109 -0.87 7.28 18.02
N ILE A 110 -0.24 6.94 16.89
CA ILE A 110 0.67 7.84 16.15
C ILE A 110 -0.11 8.82 15.25
N SER A 111 -1.39 8.57 14.97
CA SER A 111 -2.21 9.44 14.11
C SER A 111 -2.94 10.58 14.87
N LYS A 112 -2.57 10.84 16.14
CA LYS A 112 -3.00 12.02 16.93
C LYS A 112 -1.87 13.05 16.99
#